data_AF-A0A7H8UPG9-F1
#
_entry.id   AF-A0A7H8UPG9-F1
#
_cell.length_a   1.000
_cell.length_b   1.000
_cell.length_c   1.000
_cell.angle_alpha   90.00
_cell.angle_beta   90.00
_cell.angle_gamma   90.00
#
_symmetry.space_group_name_H-M   'P 1'
#
loop_
_entity.id
_entity.type
_entity.pdbx_description
1 polymer ?
#
loop_
_entity_poly.entity_id
_entity_poly.type
_entity_poly.pdbx_seq_one_letter_code
_entity_poly.pdbx_strand_id
1 'polypeptide(L)' 'MDNSLLSLTHEQQQAAVEDIQKLMAEGISAGEAIQIIANQLREKHKISEKMKNE' A
#
# COMPACT_ATOMS: atom_id res chain seq x y z
N MET A 1 7.97 -13.05 16.07
CA MET A 1 6.80 -12.19 15.75
C MET A 1 7.24 -11.28 14.63
N ASP A 2 6.97 -11.67 13.38
CA ASP A 2 7.40 -11.00 12.14
C ASP A 2 6.84 -9.56 12.05
N ASN A 3 7.54 -8.61 12.66
CA ASN A 3 7.27 -7.18 12.51
C ASN A 3 7.81 -6.63 11.16
N SER A 4 8.07 -7.51 10.19
CA SER A 4 8.37 -7.17 8.78
C SER A 4 7.10 -7.04 7.93
N LEU A 5 5.92 -7.06 8.55
CA LEU A 5 4.74 -6.42 7.96
C LEU A 5 5.09 -4.94 7.82
N LEU A 6 5.31 -4.50 6.57
CA LEU A 6 5.63 -3.12 6.16
C LEU A 6 5.25 -2.13 7.26
N SER A 7 6.24 -1.58 7.97
CA SER A 7 6.01 -0.49 8.93
C SER A 7 5.69 0.76 8.14
N LEU A 8 4.46 0.78 7.60
CA LEU A 8 3.89 1.87 6.83
C LEU A 8 3.84 3.08 7.74
N THR A 9 4.34 4.20 7.23
CA THR A 9 4.16 5.47 7.92
C THR A 9 2.67 5.77 8.05
N HIS A 10 2.29 6.60 9.03
CA HIS A 10 0.90 7.04 9.19
C HIS A 10 0.32 7.62 7.88
N GLU A 11 1.14 8.35 7.11
CA GLU A 11 0.78 8.84 5.78
C GLU A 11 0.49 7.72 4.78
N GLN A 12 1.31 6.68 4.74
CA GLN A 12 1.11 5.57 3.81
C GLN A 12 -0.14 4.75 4.15
N GLN A 13 -0.46 4.63 5.44
CA GLN A 13 -1.72 4.01 5.87
C GLN A 13 -2.92 4.85 5.44
N GLN A 14 -2.85 6.18 5.60
CA GLN A 14 -3.91 7.09 5.18
C GLN A 14 -4.14 7.02 3.66
N ALA A 15 -3.06 7.08 2.88
CA ALA A 15 -3.12 6.98 1.42
C ALA A 15 -3.71 5.64 0.96
N ALA A 16 -3.32 4.53 1.61
CA ALA A 16 -3.89 3.22 1.32
C ALA A 16 -5.40 3.17 1.56
N VAL A 17 -5.89 3.82 2.62
CA VAL A 17 -7.34 3.88 2.92
C VAL A 17 -8.09 4.73 1.88
N GLU A 18 -7.54 5.88 1.48
CA GLU A 18 -8.13 6.73 0.45
C GLU A 18 -8.21 6.02 -0.91
N ASP A 19 -7.14 5.34 -1.30
CA ASP A 19 -7.11 4.59 -2.55
C ASP A 19 -8.11 3.41 -2.52
N ILE A 20 -8.22 2.67 -1.41
CA ILE A 20 -9.23 1.62 -1.26
C ILE A 20 -10.63 2.21 -1.41
N GLN A 21 -10.93 3.34 -0.76
CA GLN A 21 -12.22 4.01 -0.89
C GLN A 21 -12.52 4.45 -2.32
N LYS A 22 -11.51 4.93 -3.04
CA LYS A 22 -11.63 5.33 -4.44
C LYS A 22 -11.93 4.14 -5.35
N LEU A 23 -11.20 3.04 -5.17
CA LEU A 23 -11.44 1.79 -5.91
C LEU A 23 -12.84 1.25 -5.62
N MET A 24 -13.30 1.29 -4.37
CA MET A 24 -14.68 0.91 -4.02
C MET A 24 -15.72 1.82 -4.67
N ALA A 25 -15.47 3.12 -4.78
CA ALA A 25 -16.35 4.06 -5.47
C ALA A 25 -16.42 3.80 -6.98
N GLU A 26 -15.35 3.26 -7.57
CA GLU A 26 -15.32 2.78 -8.96
C GLU A 26 -16.04 1.43 -9.15
N GLY A 27 -16.51 0.80 -8.06
CA GLY A 27 -17.24 -0.47 -8.08
C GLY A 27 -16.34 -1.70 -7.87
N ILE A 28 -15.07 -1.51 -7.51
CA ILE A 28 -14.15 -2.61 -7.20
C ILE A 28 -14.48 -3.19 -5.83
N SER A 29 -14.43 -4.51 -5.70
CA SER A 29 -14.66 -5.17 -4.43
C SER A 29 -13.57 -4.85 -3.41
N ALA A 30 -13.91 -4.75 -2.12
CA ALA A 30 -12.94 -4.44 -1.08
C ALA A 30 -11.73 -5.39 -1.07
N GLY A 31 -11.93 -6.68 -1.36
CA GLY A 31 -10.84 -7.66 -1.41
C GLY A 31 -9.86 -7.42 -2.56
N GLU A 32 -10.38 -7.02 -3.73
CA GLU A 32 -9.57 -6.70 -4.91
C GLU A 32 -8.86 -5.36 -4.74
N ALA A 33 -9.52 -4.37 -4.14
CA ALA A 33 -8.91 -3.09 -3.79
C ALA A 33 -7.74 -3.26 -2.81
N ILE A 34 -7.89 -4.10 -1.79
CA ILE A 34 -6.81 -4.42 -0.84
C ILE A 34 -5.64 -5.12 -1.55
N GLN A 35 -5.89 -6.04 -2.49
CA GLN A 35 -4.85 -6.70 -3.27
C GLN A 35 -4.05 -5.70 -4.12
N ILE A 36 -4.73 -4.81 -4.83
CA ILE A 36 -4.10 -3.75 -5.65
C ILE A 36 -3.19 -2.90 -4.77
N ILE A 37 -3.69 -2.47 -3.61
CA ILE A 37 -2.96 -1.59 -2.70
C ILE A 37 -1.79 -2.30 -2.04
N ALA A 38 -1.95 -3.55 -1.62
CA ALA A 38 -0.86 -4.35 -1.09
C ALA A 38 0.29 -4.50 -2.11
N ASN A 39 -0.03 -4.65 -3.39
CA ASN A 39 0.97 -4.72 -4.46
C ASN A 39 1.67 -3.36 -4.65
N GLN A 40 0.91 -2.26 -4.74
CA GLN A 40 1.47 -0.92 -4.85
C GLN A 40 2.38 -0.56 -3.67
N LEU A 41 1.98 -0.93 -2.44
CA LEU A 41 2.78 -0.72 -1.24
C LEU A 41 4.10 -1.49 -1.31
N ARG A 42 4.09 -2.75 -1.77
CA ARG A 42 5.32 -3.54 -1.96
C ARG A 42 6.24 -2.92 -3.00
N GLU A 43 5.71 -2.45 -4.12
CA GLU A 43 6.51 -1.77 -5.16
C GLU A 43 7.10 -0.46 -4.65
N LYS A 44 6.29 0.39 -4.00
CA LYS A 44 6.76 1.64 -3.39
C LYS A 44 7.86 1.38 -2.35
N HIS A 45 7.69 0.36 -1.51
CA HIS A 45 8.70 0.00 -0.51
C HIS A 45 9.99 -0.49 -1.19
N LYS A 46 9.89 -1.30 -2.24
CA LYS A 46 11.06 -1.78 -3.01
C LYS A 46 11.80 -0.64 -3.71
N ILE A 47 11.08 0.34 -4.25
CA ILE A 47 11.66 1.54 -4.87
C ILE A 47 12.31 2.42 -3.80
N SER A 48 11.63 2.66 -2.67
CA SER A 48 12.16 3.46 -1.56
C SER A 48 13.46 2.88 -1.01
N GLU A 49 13.51 1.57 -0.79
CA GLU A 49 14.73 0.86 -0.36
C GLU A 49 15.85 0.94 -1.40
N LYS A 50 15.51 0.89 -2.69
CA LYS A 50 16.49 1.00 -3.78
C LYS A 50 17.09 2.40 -3.89
N MET A 51 16.26 3.45 -3.77
CA MET A 51 16.71 4.85 -3.85
C MET A 51 17.48 5.33 -2.62
N LYS A 52 17.38 4.63 -1.48
CA LYS A 52 18.14 4.97 -0.26
C LYS A 52 19.57 4.41 -0.28
N ASN A 53 19.87 3.50 -1.21
CA ASN A 53 21.15 2.81 -1.34
C ASN A 53 21.99 3.29 -2.56
N GLU A 54 21.57 4.35 -3.25
CA GLU A 54 22.33 5.04 -4.31
C GLU A 54 22.75 6.44 -3.85
#